data_AF-A0A350Y1U7-F1
#
_entry.id   AF-A0A350Y1U7-F1
#
_cell.length_a   1.000
_cell.length_b   1.000
_cell.length_c   1.000
_cell.angle_alpha   90.00
_cell.angle_beta   90.00
_cell.angle_gamma   90.00
#
_symmetry.space_group_name_H-M   'P 1'
#
loop_
_entity.id
_entity.type
_entity.pdbx_description
1 polymer ?
#
loop_
_entity_poly.entity_id
_entity_poly.type
_entity_poly.pdbx_seq_one_letter_code
_entity_poly.pdbx_strand_id
1 'polypeptide(L)'
;MNATYLLDNNLVVETPLLLESHLLFVLDQVLLLAQDRLATFANHPEFSQKMAIAFGEEAETTGLQADWLAGNFGILSGIEIRQGSELNGANGAYGASTNRIYLSEDFLRENLGNLDTLVSVVLEEAGHRIDARLNTVDSAGDEGEIFAALVQGESLDVETLQALKGEDDHGIIVLDGQVIQVDNSDNSLGTAINVGTLSSPQTFTEFVGSVDTVDYYKFSLTETSNVTLLTNGVTQNSLYTKIYYDKNNNGVIDSGDEIDSEVVSANE
;
A
#
# COMPACT_ATOMS: atom_id res chain seq x y z
N MET A 1 -25.33 7.49 -4.44
CA MET A 1 -25.84 6.14 -4.08
C MET A 1 -24.84 5.20 -4.70
N ASN A 2 -24.10 4.45 -3.89
CA ASN A 2 -23.01 3.61 -4.40
C ASN A 2 -23.62 2.47 -5.23
N ALA A 3 -23.02 2.17 -6.37
CA ALA A 3 -23.25 0.94 -7.07
C ALA A 3 -22.60 -0.20 -6.28
N THR A 4 -23.26 -1.37 -6.26
CA THR A 4 -22.75 -2.58 -5.63
C THR A 4 -22.63 -3.67 -6.68
N TYR A 5 -21.44 -4.24 -6.81
CA TYR A 5 -21.11 -5.31 -7.72
C TYR A 5 -20.79 -6.56 -6.91
N LEU A 6 -21.53 -7.63 -7.15
CA LEU A 6 -21.16 -8.98 -6.71
C LEU A 6 -20.36 -9.60 -7.86
N LEU A 7 -19.09 -9.89 -7.61
CA LEU A 7 -18.18 -10.47 -8.59
C LEU A 7 -18.31 -12.00 -8.65
N ASP A 8 -17.72 -12.62 -9.67
CA ASP A 8 -17.82 -14.08 -9.89
C ASP A 8 -17.07 -14.85 -8.79
N ASN A 9 -16.07 -14.24 -8.17
CA ASN A 9 -15.39 -14.73 -6.97
C ASN A 9 -16.20 -14.59 -5.65
N ASN A 10 -17.48 -14.20 -5.74
CA ASN A 10 -18.43 -14.02 -4.64
C ASN A 10 -18.03 -12.94 -3.60
N LEU A 11 -17.15 -12.02 -3.98
CA LEU A 11 -16.84 -10.82 -3.19
C LEU A 11 -17.63 -9.62 -3.69
N VAL A 12 -17.86 -8.69 -2.75
CA VAL A 12 -18.60 -7.46 -3.02
C VAL A 12 -17.65 -6.30 -3.18
N VAL A 13 -17.81 -5.57 -4.28
CA VAL A 13 -17.17 -4.28 -4.54
C VAL A 13 -18.24 -3.20 -4.62
N GLU A 14 -18.00 -2.07 -3.97
CA GLU A 14 -18.86 -0.89 -4.00
C GLU A 14 -18.14 0.28 -4.67
N THR A 15 -18.89 1.24 -5.22
CA THR A 15 -18.29 2.46 -5.76
C THR A 15 -19.34 3.53 -6.02
N PRO A 16 -19.06 4.83 -5.79
CA PRO A 16 -19.89 5.92 -6.29
C PRO A 16 -19.68 6.20 -7.79
N LEU A 17 -18.71 5.55 -8.44
CA LEU A 17 -18.25 5.82 -9.80
C LEU A 17 -18.95 4.93 -10.84
N LEU A 18 -18.87 5.34 -12.11
CA LEU A 18 -19.32 4.53 -13.23
C LEU A 18 -18.13 3.70 -13.76
N LEU A 19 -17.99 2.47 -13.27
CA LEU A 19 -16.91 1.58 -13.72
C LEU A 19 -17.22 0.96 -15.08
N GLU A 20 -16.22 0.95 -15.96
CA GLU A 20 -16.25 0.23 -17.22
C GLU A 20 -16.22 -1.29 -17.00
N SER A 21 -16.85 -2.06 -17.89
CA SER A 21 -16.90 -3.52 -17.77
C SER A 21 -15.51 -4.17 -17.76
N HIS A 22 -14.52 -3.55 -18.40
CA HIS A 22 -13.15 -4.04 -18.37
C HIS A 22 -12.51 -3.91 -16.98
N LEU A 23 -12.78 -2.82 -16.25
CA LEU A 23 -12.30 -2.64 -14.87
C LEU A 23 -12.92 -3.66 -13.92
N LEU A 24 -14.22 -3.94 -14.06
CA LEU A 24 -14.88 -4.99 -13.28
C LEU A 24 -14.28 -6.37 -13.53
N PHE A 25 -13.92 -6.67 -14.79
CA PHE A 25 -13.22 -7.91 -15.13
C PHE A 25 -11.83 -7.97 -14.49
N VAL A 26 -11.05 -6.87 -14.52
CA VAL A 26 -9.74 -6.80 -13.86
C VAL A 26 -9.87 -6.99 -12.34
N LEU A 27 -10.83 -6.33 -11.69
CA LEU A 27 -11.09 -6.49 -10.26
C LEU A 27 -11.41 -7.94 -9.89
N ASP A 28 -12.22 -8.63 -10.69
CA ASP A 28 -12.53 -10.04 -10.48
C ASP A 28 -11.26 -10.91 -10.54
N GLN A 29 -10.39 -10.67 -11.53
CA GLN A 29 -9.11 -11.40 -11.67
C GLN A 29 -8.13 -11.11 -10.53
N VAL A 30 -7.99 -9.83 -10.13
CA VAL A 30 -7.13 -9.42 -9.00
C VAL A 30 -7.58 -10.14 -7.73
N LEU A 31 -8.87 -10.10 -7.43
CA LEU A 31 -9.38 -10.70 -6.21
C LEU A 31 -9.32 -12.23 -6.24
N LEU A 32 -9.54 -12.86 -7.39
CA LEU A 32 -9.34 -14.31 -7.54
C LEU A 32 -7.88 -14.70 -7.30
N LEU A 33 -6.93 -13.91 -7.81
CA LEU A 33 -5.49 -14.15 -7.59
C LEU A 33 -5.09 -13.90 -6.13
N ALA A 34 -5.65 -12.89 -5.47
CA ALA A 34 -5.47 -12.66 -4.05
C ALA A 34 -5.99 -13.83 -3.20
N GLN A 35 -7.17 -14.38 -3.54
CA GLN A 35 -7.73 -15.57 -2.89
C GLN A 35 -6.80 -16.78 -3.03
N ASP A 36 -6.26 -17.04 -4.22
CA ASP A 36 -5.33 -18.14 -4.48
C ASP A 36 -4.02 -18.02 -3.68
N ARG A 37 -3.46 -16.81 -3.61
CA ARG A 37 -2.26 -16.53 -2.82
C ARG A 37 -2.51 -16.73 -1.33
N LEU A 38 -3.64 -16.24 -0.80
CA LEU A 38 -4.03 -16.47 0.59
C LEU A 38 -4.27 -17.96 0.89
N ALA A 39 -4.92 -18.70 -0.01
CA ALA A 39 -5.12 -20.14 0.14
C ALA A 39 -3.78 -20.91 0.20
N THR A 40 -2.86 -20.56 -0.69
CA THR A 40 -1.52 -21.13 -0.75
C THR A 40 -0.74 -20.82 0.52
N PHE A 41 -0.78 -19.56 0.97
CA PHE A 41 -0.14 -19.11 2.20
C PHE A 41 -0.72 -19.81 3.44
N ALA A 42 -2.04 -19.98 3.52
CA ALA A 42 -2.72 -20.69 4.61
C ALA A 42 -2.28 -22.15 4.74
N ASN A 43 -1.93 -22.79 3.62
CA ASN A 43 -1.48 -24.18 3.57
C ASN A 43 0.04 -24.32 3.78
N HIS A 44 0.78 -23.22 3.94
CA HIS A 44 2.22 -23.23 4.14
C HIS A 44 2.58 -23.73 5.56
N PRO A 45 3.61 -24.59 5.75
CA PRO A 45 3.99 -25.10 7.07
C PRO A 45 4.44 -24.02 8.05
N GLU A 46 4.93 -22.89 7.54
CA GLU A 46 5.37 -21.74 8.34
C GLU A 46 4.29 -20.65 8.46
N PHE A 47 3.02 -20.95 8.14
CA PHE A 47 1.92 -19.98 8.19
C PHE A 47 1.90 -19.17 9.49
N SER A 48 1.85 -19.83 10.65
CA SER A 48 1.78 -19.15 11.94
C SER A 48 3.02 -18.30 12.23
N GLN A 49 4.20 -18.74 11.80
CA GLN A 49 5.44 -17.99 11.98
C GLN A 49 5.47 -16.73 11.12
N LYS A 50 5.01 -16.84 9.86
CA LYS A 50 4.91 -15.69 8.95
C LYS A 50 3.85 -14.69 9.42
N MET A 51 2.73 -15.16 9.94
CA MET A 51 1.73 -14.28 10.56
C MET A 51 2.30 -13.55 11.78
N ALA A 52 3.08 -14.23 12.63
CA ALA A 52 3.72 -13.61 13.79
C ALA A 52 4.78 -12.55 13.40
N ILE A 53 5.41 -12.68 12.23
CA ILE A 53 6.33 -11.66 11.70
C ILE A 53 5.59 -10.35 11.44
N ALA A 54 4.42 -10.40 10.80
CA ALA A 54 3.59 -9.24 10.50
C ALA A 54 2.86 -8.70 11.74
N PHE A 55 2.05 -9.54 12.38
CA PHE A 55 1.04 -9.11 13.36
C PHE A 55 1.44 -9.36 14.83
N GLY A 56 2.65 -9.87 15.07
CA GLY A 56 3.15 -10.23 16.40
C GLY A 56 2.80 -11.63 16.88
N GLU A 57 3.55 -12.11 17.87
CA GLU A 57 3.47 -13.49 18.41
C GLU A 57 2.15 -13.82 19.13
N GLU A 58 1.43 -12.80 19.60
CA GLU A 58 0.17 -12.96 20.35
C GLU A 58 -1.06 -13.03 19.41
N ALA A 59 -0.87 -12.87 18.10
CA ALA A 59 -1.97 -12.85 17.13
C ALA A 59 -2.61 -14.24 16.94
N GLU A 60 -3.90 -14.35 17.24
CA GLU A 60 -4.65 -15.61 17.16
C GLU A 60 -5.15 -15.94 15.74
N THR A 61 -4.30 -16.61 14.97
CA THR A 61 -4.51 -16.79 13.50
C THR A 61 -5.24 -18.07 13.09
N THR A 62 -5.52 -18.99 14.02
CA THR A 62 -6.10 -20.31 13.71
C THR A 62 -7.45 -20.19 12.98
N GLY A 63 -8.31 -19.27 13.41
CA GLY A 63 -9.61 -19.05 12.78
C GLY A 63 -9.49 -18.54 11.34
N LEU A 64 -8.57 -17.60 11.12
CA LEU A 64 -8.30 -17.03 9.81
C LEU A 64 -7.71 -18.08 8.85
N GLN A 65 -6.79 -18.91 9.34
CA GLN A 65 -6.23 -20.02 8.56
C GLN A 65 -7.33 -21.01 8.14
N ALA A 66 -8.21 -21.38 9.07
CA ALA A 66 -9.31 -22.29 8.79
C ALA A 66 -10.30 -21.72 7.76
N ASP A 67 -10.60 -20.41 7.84
CA ASP A 67 -11.41 -19.72 6.84
C ASP A 67 -10.78 -19.82 5.44
N TRP A 68 -9.50 -19.48 5.30
CA TRP A 68 -8.82 -19.49 3.99
C TRP A 68 -8.68 -20.90 3.40
N LEU A 69 -8.38 -21.91 4.23
CA LEU A 69 -8.35 -23.31 3.79
C LEU A 69 -9.73 -23.84 3.36
N ALA A 70 -10.81 -23.26 3.88
CA ALA A 70 -12.18 -23.57 3.48
C ALA A 70 -12.66 -22.76 2.25
N GLY A 71 -11.82 -21.88 1.70
CA GLY A 71 -12.18 -20.97 0.61
C GLY A 71 -13.03 -19.77 1.06
N ASN A 72 -13.07 -19.48 2.36
CA ASN A 72 -13.76 -18.32 2.90
C ASN A 72 -12.81 -17.12 2.96
N PHE A 73 -12.93 -16.23 1.98
CA PHE A 73 -12.14 -15.00 1.88
C PHE A 73 -12.96 -13.75 2.20
N GLY A 74 -13.85 -13.84 3.19
CA GLY A 74 -14.69 -12.72 3.65
C GLY A 74 -13.88 -11.48 4.05
N ILE A 75 -12.73 -11.67 4.71
CA ILE A 75 -11.44 -11.30 4.10
C ILE A 75 -11.51 -10.08 3.20
N LEU A 76 -11.36 -10.33 1.91
CA LEU A 76 -11.23 -9.41 0.79
C LEU A 76 -12.54 -8.75 0.33
N SER A 77 -13.65 -8.91 1.05
CA SER A 77 -14.91 -8.26 0.67
C SER A 77 -14.98 -6.83 1.22
N GLY A 78 -15.93 -6.03 0.71
CA GLY A 78 -16.17 -4.67 1.21
C GLY A 78 -15.17 -3.64 0.69
N ILE A 79 -14.58 -3.91 -0.48
CA ILE A 79 -13.73 -2.97 -1.20
C ILE A 79 -14.61 -1.88 -1.82
N GLU A 80 -14.22 -0.62 -1.66
CA GLU A 80 -14.86 0.53 -2.27
C GLU A 80 -13.91 1.24 -3.24
N ILE A 81 -14.29 1.35 -4.52
CA ILE A 81 -13.49 2.05 -5.53
C ILE A 81 -13.79 3.54 -5.49
N ARG A 82 -12.76 4.37 -5.29
CA ARG A 82 -12.83 5.85 -5.24
C ARG A 82 -11.89 6.47 -6.27
N GLN A 83 -12.03 7.77 -6.55
CA GLN A 83 -11.01 8.48 -7.34
C GLN A 83 -9.72 8.57 -6.52
N GLY A 84 -8.54 8.49 -7.14
CA GLY A 84 -7.27 8.56 -6.41
C GLY A 84 -7.12 9.86 -5.62
N SER A 85 -7.57 10.96 -6.21
CA SER A 85 -7.61 12.27 -5.52
C SER A 85 -8.49 12.32 -4.26
N GLU A 86 -9.46 11.42 -4.11
CA GLU A 86 -10.26 11.30 -2.87
C GLU A 86 -9.53 10.52 -1.77
N LEU A 87 -8.50 9.77 -2.15
CA LEU A 87 -7.60 9.01 -1.28
C LEU A 87 -6.26 9.76 -1.06
N ASN A 88 -6.24 11.07 -1.32
CA ASN A 88 -5.05 11.94 -1.31
C ASN A 88 -3.93 11.53 -2.29
N GLY A 89 -4.18 10.64 -3.25
CA GLY A 89 -3.15 10.09 -4.13
C GLY A 89 -2.91 8.60 -3.92
N ALA A 90 -3.36 8.05 -2.80
CA ALA A 90 -3.10 6.66 -2.43
C ALA A 90 -3.66 5.64 -3.42
N ASN A 91 -2.88 4.57 -3.63
CA ASN A 91 -3.27 3.43 -4.46
C ASN A 91 -4.37 2.60 -3.78
N GLY A 92 -4.23 2.40 -2.47
CA GLY A 92 -5.20 1.78 -1.58
C GLY A 92 -5.18 2.45 -0.20
N ALA A 93 -6.19 2.16 0.61
CA ALA A 93 -6.23 2.58 2.01
C ALA A 93 -7.21 1.71 2.83
N TYR A 94 -6.83 1.27 4.02
CA TYR A 94 -7.73 0.56 4.93
C TYR A 94 -8.32 1.52 5.95
N GLY A 95 -9.62 1.80 5.83
CA GLY A 95 -10.32 2.67 6.77
C GLY A 95 -10.87 1.91 7.97
N ALA A 96 -10.11 1.85 9.06
CA ALA A 96 -10.49 1.15 10.31
C ALA A 96 -11.88 1.57 10.85
N SER A 97 -12.21 2.87 10.80
CA SER A 97 -13.51 3.39 11.27
C SER A 97 -14.72 2.91 10.45
N THR A 98 -14.49 2.53 9.20
CA THR A 98 -15.50 2.02 8.26
C THR A 98 -15.39 0.51 8.04
N ASN A 99 -14.28 -0.09 8.46
CA ASN A 99 -13.88 -1.46 8.15
C ASN A 99 -13.99 -1.77 6.65
N ARG A 100 -13.44 -0.89 5.82
CA ARG A 100 -13.45 -0.99 4.36
C ARG A 100 -12.04 -0.79 3.81
N ILE A 101 -11.76 -1.46 2.70
CA ILE A 101 -10.61 -1.16 1.86
C ILE A 101 -11.10 -0.18 0.80
N TYR A 102 -10.42 0.94 0.66
CA TYR A 102 -10.57 1.86 -0.45
C TYR A 102 -9.49 1.56 -1.49
N LEU A 103 -9.85 1.54 -2.76
CA LEU A 103 -8.91 1.31 -3.86
C LEU A 103 -9.09 2.38 -4.93
N SER A 104 -7.99 2.93 -5.41
CA SER A 104 -8.00 4.00 -6.41
C SER A 104 -8.39 3.48 -7.80
N GLU A 105 -9.38 4.13 -8.43
CA GLU A 105 -9.72 3.87 -9.83
C GLU A 105 -8.55 4.23 -10.76
N ASP A 106 -7.80 5.29 -10.44
CA ASP A 106 -6.66 5.75 -11.23
C ASP A 106 -5.56 4.67 -11.25
N PHE A 107 -5.24 4.13 -10.06
CA PHE A 107 -4.29 3.03 -9.90
C PHE A 107 -4.72 1.76 -10.67
N LEU A 108 -6.02 1.41 -10.62
CA LEU A 108 -6.56 0.30 -11.41
C LEU A 108 -6.38 0.49 -12.92
N ARG A 109 -6.61 1.72 -13.41
CA ARG A 109 -6.48 2.06 -14.84
C ARG A 109 -5.03 2.04 -15.31
N GLU A 110 -4.11 2.48 -14.46
CA GLU A 110 -2.68 2.49 -14.75
C GLU A 110 -2.07 1.07 -14.79
N ASN A 111 -2.65 0.13 -14.03
CA ASN A 111 -2.12 -1.22 -13.86
C ASN A 111 -2.98 -2.32 -14.50
N LEU A 112 -3.81 -2.02 -15.50
CA LEU A 112 -4.66 -3.01 -16.21
C LEU A 112 -3.89 -4.23 -16.75
N GLY A 113 -2.61 -4.05 -17.07
CA GLY A 113 -1.72 -5.11 -17.56
C GLY A 113 -0.79 -5.70 -16.49
N ASN A 114 -0.87 -5.26 -15.24
CA ASN A 114 0.04 -5.61 -14.16
C ASN A 114 -0.74 -6.06 -12.91
N LEU A 115 -1.34 -7.25 -13.00
CA LEU A 115 -2.18 -7.80 -11.94
C LEU A 115 -1.41 -8.03 -10.64
N ASP A 116 -0.13 -8.36 -10.70
CA ASP A 116 0.67 -8.62 -9.50
C ASP A 116 0.79 -7.36 -8.64
N THR A 117 1.02 -6.19 -9.25
CA THR A 117 1.02 -4.89 -8.54
C THR A 117 -0.34 -4.56 -7.92
N LEU A 118 -1.44 -4.85 -8.63
CA LEU A 118 -2.79 -4.64 -8.07
C LEU A 118 -3.06 -5.58 -6.89
N VAL A 119 -2.62 -6.84 -6.98
CA VAL A 119 -2.79 -7.81 -5.89
C VAL A 119 -1.93 -7.46 -4.68
N SER A 120 -0.71 -6.94 -4.87
CA SER A 120 0.14 -6.48 -3.76
C SER A 120 -0.62 -5.47 -2.89
N VAL A 121 -1.15 -4.40 -3.48
CA VAL A 121 -1.91 -3.38 -2.74
C VAL A 121 -3.16 -3.98 -2.09
N VAL A 122 -3.93 -4.82 -2.80
CA VAL A 122 -5.11 -5.46 -2.19
C VAL A 122 -4.75 -6.35 -0.99
N LEU A 123 -3.60 -7.04 -1.02
CA LEU A 123 -3.13 -7.87 0.08
C LEU A 123 -2.61 -7.04 1.26
N GLU A 124 -1.94 -5.93 0.97
CA GLU A 124 -1.44 -4.95 1.94
C GLU A 124 -2.60 -4.34 2.73
N GLU A 125 -3.61 -3.81 2.04
CA GLU A 125 -4.82 -3.28 2.68
C GLU A 125 -5.63 -4.37 3.41
N ALA A 126 -5.55 -5.62 2.94
CA ALA A 126 -6.12 -6.74 3.67
C ALA A 126 -5.32 -7.06 4.94
N GLY A 127 -4.01 -6.85 4.94
CA GLY A 127 -3.11 -6.98 6.07
C GLY A 127 -3.50 -6.05 7.21
N HIS A 128 -3.63 -4.75 6.97
CA HIS A 128 -4.08 -3.79 8.00
C HIS A 128 -5.45 -4.16 8.60
N ARG A 129 -6.39 -4.59 7.74
CA ARG A 129 -7.68 -5.10 8.22
C ARG A 129 -7.56 -6.37 9.07
N ILE A 130 -6.62 -7.24 8.72
CA ILE A 130 -6.35 -8.45 9.50
C ILE A 130 -5.76 -8.04 10.85
N ASP A 131 -4.82 -7.10 10.89
CA ASP A 131 -4.25 -6.57 12.12
C ASP A 131 -5.36 -6.02 13.03
N ALA A 132 -6.17 -5.10 12.52
CA ALA A 132 -7.30 -4.52 13.26
C ALA A 132 -8.34 -5.56 13.74
N ARG A 133 -8.37 -6.76 13.14
CA ARG A 133 -9.21 -7.89 13.60
C ARG A 133 -8.52 -8.73 14.66
N LEU A 134 -7.20 -8.94 14.55
CA LEU A 134 -6.43 -9.82 15.42
C LEU A 134 -5.97 -9.10 16.69
N ASN A 135 -5.65 -7.83 16.56
CA ASN A 135 -5.03 -7.01 17.59
C ASN A 135 -5.96 -5.87 18.03
N THR A 136 -5.83 -5.48 19.29
CA THR A 136 -6.58 -4.35 19.88
C THR A 136 -5.78 -3.05 19.91
N VAL A 137 -4.47 -3.20 19.75
CA VAL A 137 -3.50 -2.14 19.56
C VAL A 137 -2.81 -2.51 18.26
N ASP A 138 -2.75 -1.55 17.37
CA ASP A 138 -2.11 -1.69 16.08
C ASP A 138 -0.67 -2.25 16.19
N SER A 139 -0.29 -3.05 15.21
CA SER A 139 1.09 -3.54 15.11
C SER A 139 2.04 -2.37 14.80
N ALA A 140 3.34 -2.58 15.01
CA ALA A 140 4.31 -1.51 14.77
C ALA A 140 4.86 -1.62 13.35
N GLY A 141 4.89 -0.49 12.64
CA GLY A 141 5.34 -0.43 11.25
C GLY A 141 4.21 -0.69 10.27
N ASP A 142 4.57 -0.97 9.02
CA ASP A 142 3.60 -1.36 7.99
C ASP A 142 3.39 -2.89 8.00
N GLU A 143 2.52 -3.40 8.87
CA GLU A 143 2.21 -4.82 8.91
C GLU A 143 1.44 -5.30 7.67
N GLY A 144 0.79 -4.38 6.96
CA GLY A 144 0.16 -4.59 5.66
C GLY A 144 1.18 -5.03 4.62
N GLU A 145 2.25 -4.25 4.42
CA GLU A 145 3.30 -4.52 3.45
C GLU A 145 4.08 -5.78 3.83
N ILE A 146 4.43 -5.94 5.12
CA ILE A 146 5.08 -7.16 5.62
C ILE A 146 4.21 -8.39 5.30
N PHE A 147 2.91 -8.32 5.55
CA PHE A 147 1.98 -9.40 5.25
C PHE A 147 1.89 -9.68 3.74
N ALA A 148 1.74 -8.64 2.92
CA ALA A 148 1.64 -8.77 1.47
C ALA A 148 2.87 -9.44 0.86
N ALA A 149 4.07 -9.04 1.29
CA ALA A 149 5.33 -9.64 0.87
C ALA A 149 5.40 -11.14 1.25
N LEU A 150 5.06 -11.48 2.49
CA LEU A 150 5.09 -12.86 2.98
C LEU A 150 4.08 -13.78 2.29
N VAL A 151 2.88 -13.28 1.99
CA VAL A 151 1.84 -14.01 1.22
C VAL A 151 2.31 -14.27 -0.21
N GLN A 152 3.07 -13.35 -0.80
CA GLN A 152 3.63 -13.48 -2.14
C GLN A 152 4.91 -14.34 -2.19
N GLY A 153 5.37 -14.83 -1.04
CA GLY A 153 6.55 -15.69 -0.95
C GLY A 153 7.87 -14.92 -1.03
N GLU A 154 7.82 -13.60 -0.87
CA GLU A 154 9.00 -12.77 -0.79
C GLU A 154 9.78 -13.05 0.51
N SER A 155 11.09 -12.84 0.45
CA SER A 155 11.98 -12.99 1.60
C SER A 155 12.42 -11.61 2.03
N LEU A 156 11.91 -11.17 3.17
CA LEU A 156 12.34 -9.94 3.82
C LEU A 156 13.64 -10.22 4.57
N ASP A 157 14.73 -9.56 4.16
CA ASP A 157 15.96 -9.61 4.95
C ASP A 157 15.79 -8.80 6.26
N VAL A 158 16.79 -8.87 7.13
CA VAL A 158 16.68 -8.29 8.47
C VAL A 158 16.58 -6.77 8.39
N GLU A 159 17.30 -6.17 7.44
CA GLU A 159 17.31 -4.73 7.19
C GLU A 159 15.96 -4.25 6.66
N THR A 160 15.41 -4.88 5.62
CA THR A 160 14.07 -4.59 5.09
C THR A 160 12.99 -4.73 6.16
N LEU A 161 13.00 -5.85 6.90
CA LEU A 161 12.00 -6.07 7.94
C LEU A 161 12.10 -5.03 9.06
N GLN A 162 13.31 -4.55 9.40
CA GLN A 162 13.48 -3.50 10.39
C GLN A 162 13.01 -2.13 9.89
N ALA A 163 13.20 -1.83 8.60
CA ALA A 163 12.69 -0.62 7.98
C ALA A 163 11.16 -0.62 8.03
N LEU A 164 10.52 -1.66 7.51
CA LEU A 164 9.05 -1.80 7.50
C LEU A 164 8.46 -1.72 8.92
N LYS A 165 9.09 -2.36 9.92
CA LYS A 165 8.65 -2.29 11.33
C LYS A 165 8.81 -0.93 12.00
N GLY A 166 9.46 0.02 11.33
CA GLY A 166 9.68 1.38 11.81
C GLY A 166 8.91 2.44 11.03
N GLU A 167 8.15 2.05 10.00
CA GLU A 167 7.35 2.97 9.19
C GLU A 167 6.11 3.48 9.96
N ASP A 168 5.64 4.67 9.59
CA ASP A 168 4.39 5.26 10.08
C ASP A 168 3.45 5.30 8.88
N ASP A 169 2.56 4.32 8.82
CA ASP A 169 1.63 4.05 7.73
C ASP A 169 0.25 4.71 7.95
N HIS A 170 0.09 5.48 9.02
CA HIS A 170 -1.17 6.10 9.37
C HIS A 170 -1.44 7.35 8.52
N GLY A 171 -2.70 7.49 8.12
CA GLY A 171 -3.19 8.61 7.34
C GLY A 171 -4.65 8.97 7.62
N ILE A 172 -5.14 9.99 6.89
CA ILE A 172 -6.52 10.45 6.97
C ILE A 172 -7.09 10.74 5.59
N ILE A 173 -8.22 10.15 5.23
CA ILE A 173 -8.97 10.56 4.04
C ILE A 173 -10.27 11.25 4.42
N VAL A 174 -10.76 12.12 3.53
CA VAL A 174 -12.06 12.78 3.70
C VAL A 174 -13.00 12.34 2.60
N LEU A 175 -13.81 11.32 2.89
CA LEU A 175 -14.80 10.80 1.95
C LEU A 175 -16.19 11.28 2.34
N ASP A 176 -16.90 11.86 1.38
CA ASP A 176 -18.30 12.30 1.54
C ASP A 176 -18.52 13.25 2.74
N GLY A 177 -17.48 14.02 3.12
CA GLY A 177 -17.49 14.94 4.26
C GLY A 177 -17.21 14.28 5.62
N GLN A 178 -16.86 12.99 5.65
CA GLN A 178 -16.44 12.27 6.85
C GLN A 178 -14.91 12.10 6.86
N VAL A 179 -14.31 12.39 8.02
CA VAL A 179 -12.90 12.10 8.29
C VAL A 179 -12.77 10.63 8.64
N ILE A 180 -11.91 9.90 7.91
CA ILE A 180 -11.64 8.47 8.07
C ILE A 180 -10.14 8.34 8.36
N GLN A 181 -9.78 7.75 9.50
CA GLN A 181 -8.41 7.30 9.74
C GLN A 181 -8.17 6.07 8.88
N VAL A 182 -7.04 6.05 8.21
CA VAL A 182 -6.64 4.99 7.28
C VAL A 182 -5.21 4.57 7.55
N ASP A 183 -4.90 3.34 7.20
CA ASP A 183 -3.53 2.87 7.00
C ASP A 183 -3.31 2.90 5.47
N ASN A 184 -2.25 3.56 5.02
CA ASN A 184 -2.10 4.07 3.66
C ASN A 184 -0.87 3.49 2.97
N SER A 185 -1.11 2.64 1.96
CA SER A 185 -0.05 1.96 1.19
C SER A 185 0.86 2.88 0.37
N ASP A 186 0.56 4.17 0.19
CA ASP A 186 1.39 5.10 -0.61
C ASP A 186 2.55 5.75 0.13
N ASN A 187 2.63 5.55 1.45
CA ASN A 187 3.72 6.03 2.29
C ASN A 187 4.87 5.01 2.42
N SER A 188 4.95 4.01 1.52
CA SER A 188 5.96 2.95 1.56
C SER A 188 6.94 2.97 0.39
N LEU A 189 8.12 2.36 0.58
CA LEU A 189 9.13 2.27 -0.47
C LEU A 189 8.71 1.32 -1.62
N GLY A 190 7.91 0.29 -1.30
CA GLY A 190 7.39 -0.66 -2.28
C GLY A 190 6.50 0.03 -3.32
N THR A 191 5.64 0.94 -2.88
CA THR A 191 4.67 1.66 -3.72
C THR A 191 5.18 2.98 -4.28
N ALA A 192 6.42 3.37 -3.94
CA ALA A 192 7.09 4.56 -4.47
C ALA A 192 6.85 4.77 -5.97
N ILE A 193 6.47 5.99 -6.35
CA ILE A 193 6.15 6.37 -7.73
C ILE A 193 7.35 6.08 -8.63
N ASN A 194 7.18 5.13 -9.56
CA ASN A 194 8.25 4.72 -10.46
C ASN A 194 8.34 5.67 -11.67
N VAL A 195 9.26 6.62 -11.57
CA VAL A 195 9.56 7.59 -12.62
C VAL A 195 10.31 6.93 -13.80
N GLY A 196 10.84 5.72 -13.61
CA GLY A 196 11.60 5.00 -14.62
C GLY A 196 13.01 5.55 -14.81
N THR A 197 13.53 5.55 -16.04
CA THR A 197 14.85 6.12 -16.35
C THR A 197 14.76 7.64 -16.49
N LEU A 198 15.34 8.36 -15.53
CA LEU A 198 15.30 9.82 -15.49
C LEU A 198 16.26 10.40 -16.54
N SER A 199 15.70 10.78 -17.69
CA SER A 199 16.45 11.34 -18.84
C SER A 199 16.02 12.76 -19.22
N SER A 200 14.95 13.25 -18.61
CA SER A 200 14.43 14.62 -18.79
C SER A 200 13.68 15.05 -17.51
N PRO A 201 13.53 16.36 -17.23
CA PRO A 201 12.81 16.84 -16.06
C PRO A 201 11.40 16.27 -15.99
N GLN A 202 11.01 15.80 -14.81
CA GLN A 202 9.66 15.32 -14.49
C GLN A 202 9.03 16.25 -13.45
N THR A 203 7.70 16.31 -13.40
CA THR A 203 6.97 17.15 -12.45
C THR A 203 5.77 16.38 -11.94
N PHE A 204 5.64 16.33 -10.62
CA PHE A 204 4.57 15.68 -9.88
C PHE A 204 3.89 16.72 -8.98
N THR A 205 2.67 16.48 -8.53
CA THR A 205 1.91 17.44 -7.71
C THR A 205 1.07 16.66 -6.70
N GLU A 206 1.73 16.33 -5.60
CA GLU A 206 1.20 15.51 -4.51
C GLU A 206 1.20 16.29 -3.19
N PHE A 207 0.90 15.62 -2.09
CA PHE A 207 0.67 16.23 -0.79
C PHE A 207 1.48 15.52 0.30
N VAL A 208 2.25 16.29 1.08
CA VAL A 208 2.90 15.82 2.30
C VAL A 208 2.44 16.66 3.48
N GLY A 209 1.91 16.03 4.52
CA GLY A 209 1.31 16.66 5.70
C GLY A 209 0.95 15.68 6.83
N SER A 210 0.10 16.12 7.76
CA SER A 210 -0.25 15.33 8.96
C SER A 210 -1.19 14.15 8.71
N VAL A 211 -1.34 13.78 7.46
CA VAL A 211 -2.44 13.00 6.91
C VAL A 211 -1.93 12.02 5.84
N ASP A 212 -0.83 12.41 5.19
CA ASP A 212 -0.06 11.66 4.22
C ASP A 212 1.37 12.15 4.43
N THR A 213 2.20 11.35 5.08
CA THR A 213 3.34 11.88 5.82
C THR A 213 4.64 11.88 5.03
N VAL A 214 4.71 11.04 3.98
CA VAL A 214 5.90 10.80 3.17
C VAL A 214 5.50 10.35 1.76
N ASP A 215 5.90 11.11 0.75
CA ASP A 215 5.87 10.64 -0.65
C ASP A 215 7.20 10.01 -1.07
N TYR A 216 7.18 8.77 -1.56
CA TYR A 216 8.35 8.13 -2.16
C TYR A 216 8.33 8.16 -3.70
N TYR A 217 9.49 8.46 -4.29
CA TYR A 217 9.73 8.41 -5.72
C TYR A 217 10.96 7.57 -6.03
N LYS A 218 10.86 6.66 -6.99
CA LYS A 218 11.99 5.83 -7.46
C LYS A 218 12.31 6.09 -8.93
N PHE A 219 13.60 6.17 -9.24
CA PHE A 219 14.09 6.37 -10.59
C PHE A 219 15.45 5.69 -10.80
N SER A 220 15.80 5.47 -12.06
CA SER A 220 17.11 4.95 -12.48
C SER A 220 17.86 5.98 -13.32
N LEU A 221 19.19 5.93 -13.26
CA LEU A 221 20.08 6.71 -14.11
C LEU A 221 20.95 5.75 -14.93
N THR A 222 21.19 6.08 -16.20
CA THR A 222 22.05 5.26 -17.07
C THR A 222 23.53 5.46 -16.82
N GLU A 223 23.90 6.55 -16.15
CA GLU A 223 25.26 6.91 -15.78
C GLU A 223 25.25 7.83 -14.56
N THR A 224 26.40 7.95 -13.87
CA THR A 224 26.55 8.88 -12.75
C THR A 224 26.23 10.30 -13.21
N SER A 225 25.17 10.87 -12.65
CA SER A 225 24.62 12.16 -13.06
C SER A 225 24.31 13.02 -11.85
N ASN A 226 24.23 14.34 -12.04
CA ASN A 226 23.67 15.23 -11.03
C ASN A 226 22.16 15.16 -11.10
N VAL A 227 21.52 14.93 -9.96
CA VAL A 227 20.06 15.02 -9.80
C VAL A 227 19.74 16.37 -9.16
N THR A 228 18.68 17.01 -9.62
CA THR A 228 18.17 18.24 -9.01
C THR A 228 16.72 18.02 -8.65
N LEU A 229 16.43 18.05 -7.36
CA LEU A 229 15.06 18.08 -6.84
C LEU A 229 14.67 19.54 -6.64
N LEU A 230 13.57 19.95 -7.27
CA LEU A 230 12.99 21.28 -7.07
C LEU A 230 11.61 21.09 -6.46
N THR A 231 11.42 21.57 -5.24
CA THR A 231 10.12 21.59 -4.58
C THR A 231 9.53 23.00 -4.63
N ASN A 232 8.22 23.07 -4.75
CA ASN A 232 7.47 24.32 -4.67
C ASN A 232 6.16 24.05 -3.92
N GLY A 233 5.45 25.11 -3.55
CA GLY A 233 4.11 24.96 -2.96
C GLY A 233 4.09 24.47 -1.51
N VAL A 234 5.21 24.54 -0.76
CA VAL A 234 5.21 24.25 0.68
C VAL A 234 4.41 25.33 1.40
N THR A 235 3.18 25.00 1.82
CA THR A 235 2.24 25.95 2.42
C THR A 235 2.28 25.98 3.95
N GLN A 236 2.81 24.93 4.59
CA GLN A 236 2.83 24.77 6.04
C GLN A 236 4.15 24.16 6.53
N ASN A 237 4.60 24.59 7.72
CA ASN A 237 5.79 24.08 8.41
C ASN A 237 7.03 24.01 7.50
N SER A 238 7.58 22.80 7.33
CA SER A 238 8.73 22.51 6.49
C SER A 238 8.55 21.12 5.89
N LEU A 239 8.98 20.97 4.64
CA LEU A 239 9.10 19.72 3.92
C LEU A 239 10.54 19.22 4.07
N TYR A 240 10.72 17.97 4.49
CA TYR A 240 12.01 17.31 4.52
C TYR A 240 12.17 16.49 3.26
N THR A 241 13.17 16.80 2.44
CA THR A 241 13.47 16.06 1.22
C THR A 241 14.78 15.32 1.37
N LYS A 242 14.83 14.10 0.84
CA LYS A 242 16.03 13.26 0.88
C LYS A 242 16.23 12.57 -0.46
N ILE A 243 17.48 12.37 -0.83
CA ILE A 243 17.85 11.56 -1.99
C ILE A 243 18.66 10.37 -1.48
N TYR A 244 18.23 9.18 -1.91
CA TYR A 244 18.87 7.92 -1.59
C TYR A 244 19.42 7.27 -2.85
N TYR A 245 20.56 6.61 -2.73
CA TYR A 245 21.10 5.72 -3.76
C TYR A 245 21.16 4.30 -3.20
N ASP A 246 20.19 3.48 -3.60
CA ASP A 246 20.10 2.05 -3.30
C ASP A 246 21.28 1.31 -3.98
N LYS A 247 22.37 1.12 -3.22
CA LYS A 247 23.65 0.58 -3.74
C LYS A 247 23.61 -0.92 -3.98
N ASN A 248 22.86 -1.65 -3.17
CA ASN A 248 22.74 -3.10 -3.21
C ASN A 248 21.52 -3.56 -4.02
N ASN A 249 20.68 -2.63 -4.46
CA ASN A 249 19.50 -2.83 -5.31
C ASN A 249 18.51 -3.82 -4.65
N ASN A 250 18.35 -3.72 -3.33
CA ASN A 250 17.39 -4.52 -2.56
C ASN A 250 16.04 -3.83 -2.39
N GLY A 251 15.88 -2.59 -2.88
CA GLY A 251 14.63 -1.85 -2.81
C GLY A 251 14.37 -1.21 -1.45
N VAL A 252 15.36 -1.14 -0.55
CA VAL A 252 15.23 -0.47 0.75
C VAL A 252 16.24 0.65 0.93
N ILE A 253 15.96 1.53 1.90
CA ILE A 253 16.88 2.58 2.32
C ILE A 253 17.79 2.05 3.42
N ASP A 254 19.06 1.81 3.09
CA ASP A 254 20.05 1.36 4.04
C ASP A 254 20.86 2.51 4.68
N SER A 255 21.51 2.20 5.79
CA SER A 255 22.50 3.10 6.41
C SER A 255 23.64 3.41 5.43
N GLY A 256 23.67 4.64 4.93
CA GLY A 256 24.67 5.13 3.99
C GLY A 256 24.17 5.26 2.56
N ASP A 257 22.90 4.99 2.30
CA ASP A 257 22.25 5.27 1.02
C ASP A 257 21.84 6.72 0.88
N GLU A 258 21.60 7.44 2.00
CA GLU A 258 21.33 8.88 1.96
C GLU A 258 22.54 9.60 1.35
N ILE A 259 22.32 10.21 0.19
CA ILE A 259 23.34 11.00 -0.52
C ILE A 259 23.12 12.49 -0.35
N ASP A 260 21.89 12.91 -0.09
CA ASP A 260 21.55 14.31 0.15
C ASP A 260 20.28 14.45 1.00
N SER A 261 20.19 15.54 1.77
CA SER A 261 18.97 15.91 2.49
C SER A 261 18.85 17.42 2.66
N GLU A 262 17.63 17.90 2.51
CA GLU A 262 17.29 19.33 2.56
C GLU A 262 15.98 19.55 3.32
N VAL A 263 15.84 20.73 3.93
CA VAL A 263 14.62 21.15 4.62
C VAL A 263 14.10 22.42 3.95
N VAL A 264 12.95 22.31 3.30
CA VAL A 264 12.31 23.40 2.57
C VAL A 264 11.18 23.95 3.43
N SER A 265 11.29 25.19 3.89
CA SER A 265 10.29 25.79 4.79
C SER A 265 9.20 26.54 4.03
N ALA A 266 8.01 26.61 4.61
CA ALA A 266 6.95 27.46 4.07
C ALA A 266 7.43 28.92 4.05
N ASN A 267 7.31 29.57 2.88
CA ASN A 267 7.68 30.97 2.57
C ASN A 267 9.12 31.26 2.09
N GLU A 268 9.80 30.33 1.42
CA GLU A 268 10.94 30.67 0.52
C GLU A 268 10.49 30.88 -0.93
#